data_AF-A0A351FTI5-F1
#
_entry.id   AF-A0A351FTI5-F1
#
_cell.length_a   1.000
_cell.length_b   1.000
_cell.length_c   1.000
_cell.angle_alpha   90.00
_cell.angle_beta   90.00
_cell.angle_gamma   90.00
#
_symmetry.space_group_name_H-M   'P 1'
#
loop_
_entity.id
_entity.type
_entity.pdbx_description
1 polymer ?
#
loop_
_entity_poly.entity_id
_entity_poly.type
_entity_poly.pdbx_seq_one_letter_code
_entity_poly.pdbx_strand_id
1 'polypeptide(L)'
;MHTPISRRTALRAAGAALSLPLLDAMTPTFGFEPAEQPKRMVLICNALGLYPPSLFPKTPGTDYENTEYLELLKEHRSDFTLFSGLSHPDQNGKEPHDTEMTFLTAAFNPGQGGFKNTISVDQVAATHLGHSTRFPSITLGSNTRESQSYNSN
;
A
#
# COMPACT_ATOMS: atom_id res chain seq x y z
N MET A 1 0.46 40.83 -48.33
CA MET A 1 1.17 39.58 -48.68
C MET A 1 0.61 38.47 -47.80
N HIS A 2 -0.03 37.45 -48.38
CA HIS A 2 -0.51 36.30 -47.62
C HIS A 2 0.54 35.19 -47.64
N THR A 3 1.00 34.76 -46.47
CA THR A 3 1.94 33.65 -46.34
C THR A 3 1.15 32.34 -46.46
N PRO A 4 1.43 31.48 -47.46
CA PRO A 4 0.69 30.23 -47.61
C PRO A 4 1.01 29.28 -46.46
N ILE A 5 -0.04 28.71 -45.85
CA ILE A 5 0.10 27.72 -44.78
C ILE A 5 0.61 26.41 -45.39
N SER A 6 1.66 25.83 -44.80
CA SER A 6 2.17 24.54 -45.26
C SER A 6 1.18 23.41 -44.96
N ARG A 7 1.07 22.42 -45.85
CA ARG A 7 0.25 21.21 -45.62
C ARG A 7 0.60 20.51 -44.29
N ARG A 8 1.87 20.54 -43.91
CA ARG A 8 2.36 19.99 -42.63
C ARG A 8 1.80 20.76 -41.43
N THR A 9 1.75 22.09 -41.52
CA THR A 9 1.16 22.95 -40.47
C THR A 9 -0.33 22.69 -40.34
N ALA A 10 -1.05 22.59 -41.47
CA ALA A 10 -2.48 22.28 -41.46
C ALA A 10 -2.79 20.91 -40.83
N LEU A 11 -2.01 19.87 -41.17
CA LEU A 11 -2.19 18.52 -40.61
C LEU A 11 -1.85 18.45 -39.10
N ARG A 12 -0.82 19.16 -38.64
CA ARG A 12 -0.49 19.24 -37.21
C ARG A 12 -1.58 19.98 -36.41
N ALA A 13 -2.10 21.08 -36.96
CA ALA A 13 -3.19 21.82 -36.33
C ALA A 13 -4.49 21.02 -36.29
N ALA A 14 -4.78 20.23 -37.34
CA ALA A 14 -5.93 19.33 -37.36
C ALA A 14 -5.84 18.25 -36.27
N GLY A 15 -4.65 17.66 -36.05
CA GLY A 15 -4.43 16.72 -34.95
C GLY A 15 -4.68 17.35 -33.57
N ALA A 16 -4.16 18.57 -33.35
CA ALA A 16 -4.39 19.30 -32.10
C ALA A 16 -5.87 19.68 -31.89
N ALA A 17 -6.56 20.08 -32.96
CA ALA A 17 -7.98 20.42 -32.94
C ALA A 17 -8.88 19.19 -32.69
N LEU A 18 -8.46 18.00 -33.12
CA LEU A 18 -9.15 16.73 -32.83
C LEU A 18 -8.86 16.20 -31.43
N SER A 19 -7.70 16.52 -30.84
CA SER A 19 -7.38 16.15 -29.46
C SER A 19 -7.91 17.14 -28.41
N LEU A 20 -8.18 18.40 -28.77
CA LEU A 20 -8.72 19.41 -27.86
C LEU A 20 -10.06 19.00 -27.19
N PRO A 21 -11.02 18.37 -27.90
CA PRO A 21 -12.25 17.85 -27.32
C PRO A 21 -12.06 16.69 -26.33
N LEU A 22 -10.85 16.12 -26.23
CA LEU A 22 -10.52 15.06 -25.27
C LEU A 22 -9.88 15.61 -23.98
N LEU A 23 -9.82 16.94 -23.81
CA LEU A 23 -9.43 17.56 -22.55
C LEU A 23 -10.54 17.43 -21.50
N ASP A 24 -10.15 17.42 -20.22
CA ASP A 24 -11.00 17.29 -19.02
C ASP A 24 -12.26 18.18 -18.99
N ALA A 25 -12.30 19.25 -19.79
CA ALA A 25 -13.43 20.15 -19.92
C ALA A 25 -14.70 19.53 -20.56
N MET A 26 -14.62 18.32 -21.11
CA MET A 26 -15.77 17.56 -21.64
C MET A 26 -16.22 16.40 -20.73
N THR A 27 -15.76 16.36 -19.48
CA THR A 27 -16.42 15.54 -18.47
C THR A 27 -17.85 16.07 -18.27
N PRO A 28 -18.89 15.23 -18.42
CA PRO A 28 -20.27 15.68 -18.31
C PRO A 28 -20.52 16.24 -16.91
N THR A 29 -20.86 17.52 -16.82
CA THR A 29 -21.15 18.25 -15.58
C THR A 29 -22.44 17.76 -14.91
N PHE A 30 -23.28 17.02 -15.64
CA PHE A 30 -24.52 16.41 -15.16
C PHE A 30 -24.57 14.95 -15.59
N GLY A 31 -24.89 14.05 -14.65
CA GLY A 31 -25.03 12.61 -14.90
C GLY A 31 -23.75 11.78 -14.73
N PHE A 32 -22.64 12.39 -14.30
CA PHE A 32 -21.48 11.64 -13.82
C PHE A 32 -21.70 11.31 -12.34
N GLU A 33 -22.11 10.07 -12.05
CA GLU A 33 -21.92 9.53 -10.71
C GLU A 33 -20.42 9.40 -10.50
N PRO A 34 -19.82 10.08 -9.50
CA PRO A 34 -18.41 9.89 -9.22
C PRO A 34 -18.20 8.42 -8.91
N ALA A 35 -17.39 7.75 -9.74
CA ALA A 35 -17.00 6.38 -9.48
C ALA A 35 -16.44 6.31 -8.05
N GLU A 36 -16.95 5.37 -7.25
CA GLU A 36 -16.50 5.20 -5.88
C GLU A 36 -14.98 5.06 -5.87
N GLN A 37 -14.30 5.89 -5.06
CA GLN A 37 -12.85 5.84 -5.02
C GLN A 37 -12.41 4.49 -4.47
N PRO A 38 -11.52 3.76 -5.16
CA PRO A 38 -11.09 2.47 -4.71
C PRO A 38 -10.36 2.61 -3.37
N LYS A 39 -10.77 1.80 -2.39
CA LYS A 39 -10.08 1.68 -1.10
C LYS A 39 -8.71 1.06 -1.35
N ARG A 40 -7.71 1.55 -0.61
CA ARG A 40 -6.31 1.09 -0.72
C ARG A 40 -5.87 0.55 0.63
N MET A 41 -5.12 -0.54 0.61
CA MET A 41 -4.48 -1.11 1.79
C MET A 41 -3.00 -0.79 1.74
N VAL A 42 -2.46 -0.35 2.88
CA VAL A 42 -1.02 -0.11 3.06
C VAL A 42 -0.57 -0.93 4.25
N LEU A 43 0.46 -1.73 4.05
CA LEU A 43 1.06 -2.59 5.07
C LEU A 43 2.52 -2.18 5.21
N ILE A 44 2.90 -1.75 6.41
CA ILE A 44 4.24 -1.26 6.70
C ILE A 44 4.86 -2.20 7.73
N CYS A 45 5.96 -2.84 7.34
CA CYS A 45 6.81 -3.55 8.29
C CYS A 45 7.84 -2.57 8.86
N ASN A 46 7.78 -2.31 10.16
CA ASN A 46 8.90 -1.66 10.84
C ASN A 46 9.91 -2.73 11.26
N ALA A 47 11.05 -2.80 10.56
CA ALA A 47 12.08 -3.79 10.82
C ALA A 47 12.51 -3.75 12.30
N LEU A 48 12.74 -4.92 12.89
CA LEU A 48 13.10 -5.12 14.31
C LEU A 48 12.06 -4.66 15.35
N GLY A 49 11.01 -3.96 14.93
CA GLY A 49 9.94 -3.48 15.80
C GLY A 49 10.23 -2.16 16.52
N LEU A 50 9.38 -1.84 17.48
CA LEU A 50 9.47 -0.64 18.32
C LEU A 50 9.65 -1.06 19.77
N TYR A 51 10.24 -0.20 20.59
CA TYR A 51 10.37 -0.44 22.03
C TYR A 51 8.97 -0.50 22.68
N PRO A 52 8.50 -1.68 23.14
CA PRO A 52 7.10 -1.86 23.53
C PRO A 52 6.62 -0.92 24.66
N PRO A 53 7.41 -0.64 25.72
CA PRO A 53 6.98 0.26 26.79
C PRO A 53 6.74 1.72 26.35
N SER A 54 7.32 2.15 25.23
CA SER A 54 7.09 3.49 24.65
C SER A 54 5.98 3.50 23.61
N LEU A 55 5.50 2.33 23.16
CA LEU A 55 4.42 2.19 22.19
C LEU A 55 3.07 1.88 22.84
N PHE A 56 3.01 0.81 23.65
CA PHE A 56 1.74 0.26 24.13
C PHE A 56 1.27 0.92 25.43
N PRO A 57 0.05 1.46 25.45
CA PRO A 57 -0.61 1.90 26.68
C PRO A 57 -0.81 0.73 27.65
N LYS A 58 -0.98 1.05 28.94
CA LYS A 58 -1.29 0.07 29.98
C LYS A 58 -2.77 -0.22 30.09
N THR A 59 -3.61 0.72 29.64
CA THR A 59 -5.07 0.58 29.69
C THR A 59 -5.64 0.17 28.33
N PRO A 60 -6.66 -0.72 28.29
CA PRO A 60 -7.38 -1.04 27.06
C PRO A 60 -8.50 -0.03 26.78
N GLY A 61 -9.08 -0.09 25.58
CA GLY A 61 -10.26 0.69 25.19
C GLY A 61 -9.95 1.78 24.17
N THR A 62 -10.94 2.61 23.85
CA THR A 62 -10.76 3.70 22.86
C THR A 62 -10.07 4.93 23.44
N ASP A 63 -10.04 5.07 24.76
CA ASP A 63 -9.60 6.29 25.46
C ASP A 63 -8.32 6.04 26.29
N TYR A 64 -7.49 5.07 25.88
CA TYR A 64 -6.19 4.83 26.49
C TYR A 64 -5.27 6.06 26.41
N GLU A 65 -4.33 6.13 27.34
CA GLU A 65 -3.34 7.21 27.42
C GLU A 65 -2.40 7.28 26.21
N ASN A 66 -1.99 8.48 25.81
CA ASN A 66 -0.92 8.63 24.84
C ASN A 66 0.40 8.16 25.45
N THR A 67 1.09 7.27 24.72
CA THR A 67 2.48 6.89 25.00
C THR A 67 3.44 7.82 24.25
N GLU A 68 4.75 7.68 24.52
CA GLU A 68 5.79 8.50 23.89
C GLU A 68 5.68 8.53 22.36
N TYR A 69 5.47 7.37 21.73
CA TYR A 69 5.36 7.31 20.26
C TYR A 69 3.99 7.77 19.75
N LEU A 70 2.92 7.52 20.50
CA LEU A 70 1.57 7.93 20.08
C LEU A 70 1.33 9.43 20.24
N GLU A 71 2.13 10.13 21.05
CA GLU A 71 2.08 11.59 21.15
C GLU A 71 2.39 12.27 19.81
N LEU A 72 3.22 11.65 18.96
CA LEU A 72 3.47 12.11 17.58
C LEU A 72 2.23 11.99 16.68
N LEU A 73 1.26 11.16 17.06
CA LEU A 73 0.04 10.88 16.31
C LEU A 73 -1.22 11.37 17.04
N LYS A 74 -1.09 12.22 18.05
CA LYS A 74 -2.21 12.65 18.91
C LYS A 74 -3.36 13.31 18.14
N GLU A 75 -3.06 14.03 17.06
CA GLU A 75 -4.06 14.69 16.22
C GLU A 75 -4.92 13.69 15.44
N HIS A 76 -4.45 12.44 15.30
CA HIS A 76 -5.08 11.35 14.57
C HIS A 76 -5.65 10.27 15.49
N ARG A 77 -5.86 10.58 16.78
CA ARG A 77 -6.21 9.58 17.80
C ARG A 77 -7.51 8.81 17.49
N SER A 78 -8.43 9.42 16.74
CA SER A 78 -9.68 8.81 16.25
C SER A 78 -9.52 7.96 14.99
N ASP A 79 -8.37 8.02 14.32
CA ASP A 79 -8.18 7.51 12.96
C ASP A 79 -7.44 6.18 12.93
N PHE A 80 -6.99 5.67 14.09
CA PHE A 80 -6.32 4.39 14.20
C PHE A 80 -6.75 3.60 15.44
N THR A 81 -6.50 2.29 15.39
CA THR A 81 -6.65 1.38 16.52
C THR A 81 -5.34 0.67 16.74
N LEU A 82 -4.86 0.68 17.98
CA LEU A 82 -3.66 -0.06 18.37
C LEU A 82 -4.05 -1.44 18.88
N PHE A 83 -3.51 -2.48 18.26
CA PHE A 83 -3.66 -3.86 18.72
C PHE A 83 -2.40 -4.31 19.45
N SER A 84 -2.54 -4.78 20.68
CA SER A 84 -1.46 -5.38 21.47
C SER A 84 -1.73 -6.87 21.70
N GLY A 85 -0.69 -7.61 22.10
CA GLY A 85 -0.82 -9.06 22.38
C GLY A 85 -0.93 -9.95 21.14
N LEU A 86 -0.76 -9.40 19.94
CA LEU A 86 -0.69 -10.19 18.71
C LEU A 86 0.71 -10.78 18.55
N SER A 87 0.78 -12.05 18.17
CA SER A 87 2.02 -12.73 17.80
C SER A 87 1.71 -13.83 16.79
N HIS A 88 2.67 -14.12 15.92
CA HIS A 88 2.63 -15.33 15.11
C HIS A 88 3.29 -16.46 15.92
N PRO A 89 2.61 -17.60 16.12
CA PRO A 89 3.24 -18.76 16.75
C PRO A 89 4.33 -19.34 15.83
N ASP A 90 5.26 -20.08 16.42
CA ASP A 90 6.29 -20.86 15.72
C ASP A 90 7.14 -20.05 14.73
N GLN A 91 7.44 -18.81 15.11
CA GLN A 91 8.35 -17.89 14.40
C GLN A 91 9.79 -17.99 14.92
N ASN A 92 10.21 -19.15 15.42
CA ASN A 92 11.59 -19.36 15.79
C ASN A 92 12.40 -19.55 14.51
N GLY A 93 13.00 -18.45 14.04
CA GLY A 93 13.82 -18.47 12.84
C GLY A 93 15.15 -19.18 13.04
N LYS A 94 15.96 -19.24 11.98
CA LYS A 94 17.37 -19.63 12.13
C LYS A 94 18.13 -18.53 12.90
N GLU A 95 17.86 -17.28 12.59
CA GLU A 95 18.35 -16.09 13.28
C GLU A 95 17.19 -15.31 13.96
N PRO A 96 17.47 -14.50 15.00
CA PRO A 96 16.44 -13.76 15.74
C PRO A 96 15.62 -12.74 14.93
N HIS A 97 16.05 -12.44 13.69
CA HIS A 97 15.42 -11.44 12.83
C HIS A 97 14.74 -12.04 11.59
N ASP A 98 14.84 -13.35 11.37
CA ASP A 98 14.24 -14.03 10.21
C ASP A 98 12.70 -13.96 10.21
N THR A 99 12.08 -13.59 11.33
CA THR A 99 10.63 -13.37 11.43
C THR A 99 10.13 -12.29 10.49
N GLU A 100 11.01 -11.42 9.98
CA GLU A 100 10.63 -10.44 8.96
C GLU A 100 10.22 -11.10 7.63
N MET A 101 10.70 -12.31 7.35
CA MET A 101 10.35 -13.08 6.15
C MET A 101 8.88 -13.51 6.13
N THR A 102 8.20 -13.48 7.27
CA THR A 102 6.84 -14.03 7.44
C THR A 102 5.83 -12.98 7.89
N PHE A 103 6.20 -11.70 7.81
CA PHE A 103 5.38 -10.57 8.25
C PHE A 103 3.92 -10.65 7.78
N LEU A 104 3.68 -10.99 6.50
CA LEU A 104 2.34 -11.04 5.90
C LEU A 104 1.83 -12.47 5.64
N THR A 105 2.52 -13.50 6.11
CA THR A 105 2.20 -14.91 5.81
C THR A 105 2.07 -15.79 7.04
N ALA A 106 2.70 -15.41 8.15
CA ALA A 106 2.80 -16.21 9.37
C ALA A 106 3.33 -17.64 9.14
N ALA A 107 4.07 -17.87 8.05
CA ALA A 107 4.62 -19.20 7.76
C ALA A 107 5.58 -19.65 8.87
N PHE A 108 5.60 -20.95 9.17
CA PHE A 108 6.36 -21.50 10.28
C PHE A 108 7.85 -21.64 9.96
N ASN A 109 8.70 -21.55 11.00
CA ASN A 109 10.15 -21.81 10.93
C ASN A 109 10.91 -20.98 9.86
N PRO A 110 10.84 -19.64 9.88
CA PRO A 110 11.52 -18.80 8.89
C PRO A 110 13.03 -19.05 8.87
N GLY A 111 13.64 -19.03 7.68
CA GLY A 111 15.10 -19.20 7.52
C GLY A 111 15.66 -20.59 7.86
N GLN A 112 14.85 -21.52 8.37
CA GLN A 112 15.27 -22.90 8.65
C GLN A 112 15.29 -23.76 7.37
N GLY A 113 15.97 -24.91 7.45
CA GLY A 113 16.03 -25.88 6.34
C GLY A 113 14.64 -26.37 5.94
N GLY A 114 14.30 -26.25 4.66
CA GLY A 114 12.97 -26.62 4.14
C GLY A 114 11.87 -25.57 4.37
N PHE A 115 12.21 -24.39 4.88
CA PHE A 115 11.29 -23.26 4.96
C PHE A 115 10.70 -22.95 3.58
N LYS A 116 9.37 -22.91 3.52
CA LYS A 116 8.62 -22.45 2.35
C LYS A 116 7.56 -21.48 2.83
N ASN A 117 7.53 -20.31 2.19
CA ASN A 117 6.51 -19.32 2.49
C ASN A 117 5.15 -19.68 1.87
N THR A 118 4.11 -18.94 2.24
CA THR A 118 2.76 -19.09 1.69
C THR A 118 2.31 -17.78 1.05
N ILE A 119 1.12 -17.75 0.47
CA ILE A 119 0.55 -16.51 -0.09
C ILE A 119 0.39 -15.46 1.02
N SER A 120 0.86 -14.24 0.76
CA SER A 120 0.77 -13.14 1.70
C SER A 120 -0.57 -12.39 1.63
N VAL A 121 -0.97 -11.77 2.75
CA VAL A 121 -2.24 -11.04 2.88
C VAL A 121 -2.40 -9.96 1.80
N ASP A 122 -1.34 -9.25 1.44
CA ASP A 122 -1.37 -8.24 0.38
C ASP A 122 -1.66 -8.85 -1.01
N GLN A 123 -1.14 -10.04 -1.29
CA GLN A 123 -1.39 -10.73 -2.56
C GLN A 123 -2.79 -11.34 -2.62
N VAL A 124 -3.32 -11.82 -1.49
CA VAL A 124 -4.74 -12.19 -1.38
C VAL A 124 -5.62 -10.98 -1.67
N ALA A 125 -5.36 -9.84 -1.04
CA ALA A 125 -6.11 -8.61 -1.28
C ALA A 125 -6.00 -8.14 -2.74
N ALA A 126 -4.81 -8.19 -3.35
CA ALA A 126 -4.60 -7.84 -4.75
C ALA A 126 -5.40 -8.74 -5.71
N THR A 127 -5.55 -10.03 -5.38
CA THR A 127 -6.35 -10.97 -6.18
C THR A 127 -7.83 -10.59 -6.19
N HIS A 128 -8.35 -10.14 -5.04
CA HIS A 128 -9.78 -9.79 -4.91
C HIS A 128 -10.10 -8.36 -5.32
N LEU A 129 -9.21 -7.40 -5.07
CA LEU A 129 -9.47 -5.96 -5.19
C LEU A 129 -8.61 -5.27 -6.24
N GLY A 130 -7.59 -5.94 -6.78
CA GLY A 130 -6.62 -5.32 -7.68
C GLY A 130 -7.18 -4.88 -9.03
N HIS A 131 -8.35 -5.40 -9.42
CA HIS A 131 -9.07 -4.96 -10.63
C HIS A 131 -9.69 -3.57 -10.47
N SER A 132 -9.84 -3.07 -9.23
CA SER A 132 -10.39 -1.75 -8.94
C SER A 132 -9.33 -0.63 -8.99
N THR A 133 -8.04 -0.97 -9.10
CA THR A 133 -6.92 -0.01 -9.13
C THR A 133 -6.06 -0.19 -10.38
N ARG A 134 -5.35 0.86 -10.81
CA ARG A 134 -4.43 0.79 -11.96
C ARG A 134 -3.32 -0.25 -11.76
N PHE A 135 -2.81 -0.35 -10.54
CA PHE A 135 -1.83 -1.36 -10.14
C PHE A 135 -2.46 -2.22 -9.04
N PRO A 136 -2.49 -3.55 -9.19
CA PRO A 136 -3.12 -4.43 -8.22
C PRO A 136 -2.31 -4.56 -6.92
N SER A 137 -0.99 -4.41 -6.99
CA SER A 137 -0.07 -4.39 -5.84
C SER A 137 1.20 -3.62 -6.18
N ILE A 138 1.79 -2.98 -5.18
CA ILE A 138 3.10 -2.29 -5.25
C ILE A 138 3.88 -2.68 -4.00
N THR A 139 5.04 -3.32 -4.19
CA THR A 139 5.95 -3.68 -3.10
C THR A 139 7.15 -2.74 -3.11
N LEU A 140 7.47 -2.16 -1.95
CA LEU A 140 8.60 -1.26 -1.76
C LEU A 140 9.45 -1.75 -0.58
N GLY A 141 10.77 -1.58 -0.69
CA GLY A 141 11.73 -1.90 0.37
C GLY A 141 12.72 -0.76 0.55
N SER A 142 13.17 -0.54 1.80
CA SER A 142 14.08 0.56 2.15
C SER A 142 15.56 0.14 2.16
N ASN A 143 15.86 -1.08 2.60
CA ASN A 143 17.24 -1.52 2.88
C ASN A 143 17.75 -2.64 1.97
N THR A 144 16.91 -3.62 1.63
CA THR A 144 17.32 -4.80 0.85
C THR A 144 16.40 -4.99 -0.35
N ARG A 145 16.79 -5.89 -1.25
CA ARG A 145 15.96 -6.31 -2.39
C ARG A 145 15.01 -7.46 -2.04
N GLU A 146 14.99 -7.90 -0.79
CA GLU A 146 14.16 -9.02 -0.36
C GLU A 146 12.72 -8.53 -0.16
N SER A 147 11.78 -9.24 -0.78
CA SER A 147 10.36 -8.94 -0.71
C SER A 147 9.74 -9.63 0.50
N GLN A 148 8.90 -8.91 1.24
CA GLN A 148 8.01 -9.47 2.27
C GLN A 148 6.61 -9.80 1.72
N SER A 149 6.45 -9.77 0.40
CA SER A 149 5.24 -10.08 -0.34
C SER A 149 5.46 -11.34 -1.17
N TYR A 150 4.53 -12.30 -1.06
CA TYR A 150 4.62 -13.66 -1.59
C TYR A 150 3.34 -14.03 -2.32
N ASN A 151 3.46 -14.42 -3.58
CA ASN A 151 2.33 -14.96 -4.34
C ASN A 151 2.10 -16.44 -4.01
N SER A 152 1.10 -17.07 -4.62
CA SER A 152 0.78 -18.49 -4.37
C SER A 152 1.66 -19.52 -5.09
N ASN A 153 2.70 -19.09 -5.84
CA ASN A 153 3.49 -19.98 -6.71
C ASN A 153 4.79 -20.45 -6.03
#